data_AF-A0A168QVB4-F1
#
_entry.id   AF-A0A168QVB4-F1
#
_cell.length_a   1.000
_cell.length_b   1.000
_cell.length_c   1.000
_cell.angle_alpha   90.00
_cell.angle_beta   90.00
_cell.angle_gamma   90.00
#
_symmetry.space_group_name_H-M   'P 1'
#
loop_
_entity.id
_entity.type
_entity.pdbx_description
1 polymer ?
#
loop_
_entity_poly.entity_id
_entity_poly.type
_entity_poly.pdbx_seq_one_letter_code
_entity_poly.pdbx_strand_id
1 'polypeptide(L)'
;MVNQNLNDVLSFATLLSVFVMAVVQLVKITINLPKNIIPLVGVLIGLLLGLSFYPFTDLQTVERLWGGGLAGLSATGLFELAFNKRSGNSIVNPDNRDGKDNKNNDKK
;
A
#
# COMPACT_ATOMS: atom_id res chain seq x y z
N MET A 1 4.39 25.03 23.98
CA MET A 1 5.40 24.82 22.91
C MET A 1 4.83 23.76 21.99
N VAL A 2 4.48 24.14 20.75
CA VAL A 2 3.99 23.18 19.74
C VAL A 2 5.21 22.37 19.27
N ASN A 3 5.07 21.06 19.11
CA ASN A 3 6.17 20.16 18.75
C ASN A 3 6.70 20.47 17.33
N GLN A 4 7.62 21.44 17.21
CA GLN A 4 8.20 21.86 15.93
C GLN A 4 8.77 20.69 15.16
N ASN A 5 9.50 19.78 15.83
CA ASN A 5 10.08 18.59 15.22
C ASN A 5 9.03 17.70 14.53
N LEU A 6 7.82 17.56 15.09
CA LEU A 6 6.76 16.76 14.45
C LEU A 6 6.22 17.44 13.20
N ASN A 7 6.09 18.76 13.21
CA ASN A 7 5.65 19.52 12.04
C ASN A 7 6.67 19.40 10.91
N ASP A 8 7.96 19.41 11.22
CA ASP A 8 9.02 19.28 10.23
C ASP A 8 9.06 17.86 9.64
N VAL A 9 8.86 16.82 10.47
CA VAL A 9 8.73 15.43 10.02
C VAL A 9 7.55 15.25 9.07
N LEU A 10 6.38 15.79 9.40
CA LEU A 10 5.18 15.67 8.56
C LEU A 10 5.33 16.45 7.25
N SER A 11 5.90 17.64 7.31
CA SER A 11 6.15 18.47 6.12
C SER A 11 7.13 17.78 5.18
N PHE A 12 8.22 17.21 5.74
CA PHE A 12 9.19 16.43 4.99
C PHE A 12 8.58 15.16 4.39
N ALA A 13 7.80 14.40 5.17
CA ALA A 13 7.13 13.19 4.69
C ALA A 13 6.20 13.48 3.51
N THR A 14 5.46 14.59 3.57
CA THR A 14 4.54 15.01 2.49
C THR A 14 5.31 15.30 1.20
N LEU A 15 6.38 16.09 1.28
CA LEU A 15 7.25 16.38 0.14
C LEU A 15 7.89 15.09 -0.42
N LEU A 16 8.45 14.26 0.46
CA LEU A 16 9.17 13.05 0.08
C LEU A 16 8.24 11.98 -0.53
N SER A 17 6.95 11.96 -0.14
CA SER A 17 5.98 10.95 -0.59
C SER A 17 5.87 10.83 -2.10
N VAL A 18 5.93 11.96 -2.84
CA VAL A 18 5.85 11.97 -4.31
C VAL A 18 7.06 11.28 -4.92
N PHE A 19 8.26 11.55 -4.38
CA PHE A 19 9.51 10.93 -4.83
C PHE A 19 9.53 9.44 -4.50
N VAL A 20 9.17 9.07 -3.27
CA VAL A 20 9.12 7.68 -2.84
C VAL A 20 8.13 6.90 -3.69
N MET A 21 6.95 7.46 -3.96
CA MET A 21 5.94 6.83 -4.80
C MET A 21 6.45 6.62 -6.23
N ALA A 22 7.13 7.61 -6.83
CA ALA A 22 7.72 7.47 -8.16
C ALA A 22 8.78 6.36 -8.21
N VAL A 23 9.68 6.28 -7.22
CA VAL A 23 10.72 5.24 -7.17
C VAL A 23 10.10 3.86 -6.91
N VAL A 24 9.13 3.75 -6.01
CA VAL A 24 8.42 2.49 -5.75
C VAL A 24 7.71 2.00 -7.01
N GLN A 25 7.06 2.89 -7.76
CA GLN A 25 6.42 2.55 -9.03
C GLN A 25 7.46 2.09 -10.05
N LEU A 26 8.59 2.79 -10.17
CA LEU A 26 9.70 2.41 -11.05
C LEU A 26 10.21 0.99 -10.71
N VAL A 27 10.47 0.71 -9.43
CA VAL A 27 10.92 -0.61 -9.00
C VAL A 27 9.90 -1.70 -9.37
N LYS A 28 8.61 -1.46 -9.15
CA LYS A 28 7.55 -2.42 -9.47
C LYS A 28 7.45 -2.74 -10.97
N ILE A 29 7.74 -1.78 -11.84
CA ILE A 29 7.70 -2.02 -13.30
C ILE A 29 9.01 -2.64 -13.81
N THR A 30 10.14 -2.38 -13.16
CA THR A 30 11.44 -2.90 -13.57
C THR A 30 11.67 -4.33 -13.10
N ILE A 31 11.21 -4.68 -11.89
CA ILE A 31 11.42 -6.00 -11.30
C ILE A 31 10.12 -6.64 -10.84
N ASN A 32 9.97 -7.94 -11.11
CA ASN A 32 8.76 -8.69 -10.79
C ASN A 32 8.76 -9.12 -9.31
N LEU A 33 8.32 -8.22 -8.42
CA LEU A 33 8.33 -8.44 -6.97
C LEU A 33 7.03 -9.12 -6.48
N PRO A 34 7.13 -10.09 -5.54
CA PRO A 34 5.95 -10.66 -4.90
C PRO A 34 5.23 -9.62 -4.04
N LYS A 35 3.90 -9.70 -4.03
CA LYS A 35 3.00 -8.66 -3.49
C LYS A 35 3.16 -8.41 -1.98
N ASN A 36 3.72 -9.37 -1.26
CA ASN A 36 3.94 -9.33 0.18
C ASN A 36 5.18 -8.53 0.61
N ILE A 37 6.18 -8.37 -0.26
CA ILE A 37 7.41 -7.61 0.06
C ILE A 37 7.40 -6.19 -0.48
N ILE A 38 6.45 -5.84 -1.35
CA ILE A 38 6.29 -4.48 -1.88
C ILE A 38 6.31 -3.41 -0.77
N PRO A 39 5.62 -3.59 0.38
CA PRO A 39 5.64 -2.57 1.41
C PRO A 39 6.99 -2.45 2.12
N LEU A 40 7.67 -3.57 2.35
CA LEU A 40 9.01 -3.57 2.93
C LEU A 40 10.01 -2.84 2.02
N VAL A 41 9.91 -3.06 0.71
CA VAL A 41 10.69 -2.35 -0.29
C VAL A 41 10.38 -0.85 -0.26
N GLY A 42 9.12 -0.47 -0.11
CA GLY A 42 8.72 0.94 0.05
C GLY A 42 9.34 1.62 1.27
N VAL A 43 9.38 0.94 2.42
CA VAL A 43 10.04 1.44 3.63
C VAL A 43 11.54 1.64 3.41
N LEU A 44 12.20 0.64 2.82
CA LEU A 44 13.63 0.72 2.52
C LEU A 44 13.94 1.88 1.58
N ILE A 45 13.15 2.05 0.51
CA ILE A 45 13.28 3.17 -0.43
C ILE A 45 13.04 4.49 0.31
N GLY A 46 12.01 4.56 1.16
CA GLY A 46 11.69 5.74 1.97
C GLY A 46 12.82 6.16 2.91
N LEU A 47 13.45 5.20 3.60
CA LEU A 47 14.61 5.46 4.46
C LEU A 47 15.82 5.94 3.65
N LEU A 48 16.14 5.27 2.55
CA LEU A 48 17.28 5.61 1.71
C LEU A 48 17.14 7.01 1.12
N LEU A 49 15.96 7.33 0.56
CA LEU A 49 15.66 8.67 0.05
C LEU A 49 15.66 9.72 1.16
N GLY A 50 15.10 9.41 2.33
CA GLY A 50 15.12 10.31 3.49
C GLY A 50 16.54 10.72 3.89
N LEU A 51 17.48 9.78 3.86
CA LEU A 51 18.90 10.03 4.10
C LEU A 51 19.59 10.78 2.94
N SER A 52 19.28 10.43 1.69
CA SER A 52 19.85 11.10 0.51
C SER A 52 19.42 12.57 0.36
N PHE A 53 18.33 12.99 1.01
CA PHE A 53 17.85 14.37 1.02
C PHE A 53 18.59 15.29 2.03
N TYR A 54 19.74 14.84 2.57
CA TYR A 54 20.64 15.66 3.39
C TYR A 54 20.89 17.08 2.84
N PRO A 55 21.20 17.30 1.54
CA PRO A 55 21.51 18.64 1.05
C PRO A 55 20.30 19.57 0.88
N PHE A 56 19.06 19.06 1.00
CA PHE A 56 17.85 19.85 0.72
C PHE A 56 17.14 20.38 1.97
N THR A 57 17.45 19.84 3.15
CA THR A 57 16.75 20.14 4.41
C THR A 57 17.72 20.13 5.57
N ASP A 58 17.45 20.88 6.65
CA ASP A 58 18.27 20.93 7.88
C ASP A 58 17.71 20.04 9.01
N LEU A 59 17.04 18.94 8.65
CA LEU A 59 16.45 18.01 9.61
C LEU A 59 17.50 17.10 10.27
N GLN A 60 17.27 16.72 11.52
CA GLN A 60 18.06 15.69 12.19
C GLN A 60 17.83 14.33 11.53
N THR A 61 18.81 13.43 11.66
CA THR A 61 18.77 12.09 11.06
C THR A 61 17.53 11.31 11.51
N VAL A 62 17.12 11.44 12.77
CA VAL A 62 15.94 10.75 13.32
C VAL A 62 14.66 11.19 12.60
N GLU A 63 14.48 12.48 12.38
CA GLU A 63 13.30 13.06 11.74
C GLU A 63 13.19 12.64 10.27
N ARG A 64 14.33 12.54 9.57
CA ARG A 64 14.39 12.07 8.18
C ARG A 64 14.04 10.60 8.05
N LEU A 65 14.52 9.78 8.97
CA LEU A 65 14.22 8.34 8.99
C LEU A 65 12.73 8.11 9.25
N TRP A 66 12.15 8.83 10.22
CA TRP A 66 10.72 8.76 10.49
C TRP A 66 9.88 9.29 9.32
N GLY A 67 10.21 10.48 8.80
CA GLY A 67 9.48 11.06 7.67
C GLY A 67 9.58 10.20 6.41
N GLY A 68 10.77 9.66 6.13
CA GLY A 68 11.01 8.76 5.00
C GLY A 68 10.32 7.40 5.14
N GLY A 69 10.39 6.78 6.31
CA GLY A 69 9.70 5.52 6.60
C GLY A 69 8.19 5.65 6.47
N LEU A 70 7.62 6.72 7.03
CA LEU A 70 6.17 7.00 6.94
C LEU A 70 5.74 7.26 5.50
N ALA A 71 6.52 8.04 4.74
CA ALA A 71 6.28 8.29 3.32
C ALA A 71 6.33 6.99 2.48
N GLY A 72 7.25 6.07 2.81
CA GLY A 72 7.34 4.76 2.15
C GLY A 72 6.18 3.82 2.45
N LEU A 73 5.71 3.80 3.70
CA LEU A 73 4.52 3.05 4.10
C LEU A 73 3.26 3.60 3.44
N SER A 74 3.12 4.92 3.35
CA SER A 74 1.97 5.55 2.69
C SER A 74 1.99 5.31 1.18
N ALA A 75 3.17 5.37 0.54
CA ALA A 75 3.31 5.18 -0.91
C ALA A 75 2.98 3.75 -1.38
N THR A 76 3.11 2.75 -0.50
CA THR A 76 2.85 1.35 -0.84
C THR A 76 1.44 0.87 -0.52
N GLY A 77 0.60 1.69 0.11
CA GLY A 77 -0.78 1.33 0.42
C GLY A 77 -0.88 0.18 1.43
N LEU A 78 -0.02 0.18 2.47
CA LEU A 78 0.08 -0.89 3.47
C LEU A 78 -1.29 -1.30 4.05
N PHE A 79 -2.19 -0.33 4.20
CA PHE A 79 -3.54 -0.54 4.69
C PHE A 79 -4.34 -1.50 3.79
N GLU A 80 -4.27 -1.36 2.47
CA GLU A 80 -4.99 -2.25 1.55
C GLU A 80 -4.48 -3.67 1.67
N LEU A 81 -3.16 -3.86 1.74
CA LEU A 81 -2.55 -5.19 1.86
C LEU A 81 -2.90 -5.87 3.19
N ALA A 82 -2.98 -5.11 4.28
CA ALA A 82 -3.36 -5.63 5.59
C ALA A 82 -4.83 -6.08 5.63
N PHE A 83 -5.73 -5.37 4.96
CA PHE A 83 -7.17 -5.65 4.99
C PHE A 83 -7.67 -6.57 3.87
N ASN A 84 -6.93 -6.73 2.77
CA ASN A 84 -7.35 -7.53 1.61
C ASN A 84 -7.21 -9.07 1.78
N LYS A 85 -7.07 -9.57 3.00
CA LYS A 85 -6.95 -11.01 3.30
C LYS A 85 -8.30 -11.70 3.52
N ARG A 86 -9.38 -11.24 2.86
CA ARG A 86 -10.67 -11.94 2.86
C ARG A 86 -10.64 -13.07 1.83
N SER A 87 -10.24 -14.25 2.29
CA SER A 87 -10.61 -15.52 1.66
C SER A 87 -12.13 -15.67 1.80
N GLY A 88 -12.86 -15.27 0.77
CA GLY A 88 -14.29 -15.55 0.67
C GLY A 88 -14.49 -17.03 0.36
N ASN A 89 -14.58 -17.86 1.40
CA ASN A 89 -15.21 -19.16 1.28
C ASN A 89 -16.73 -18.94 1.28
N SER A 90 -17.27 -18.44 0.17
CA SER A 90 -18.69 -18.62 -0.11
C SER A 90 -18.87 -20.12 -0.35
N ILE A 91 -19.30 -20.83 0.68
CA ILE A 91 -19.98 -22.11 0.52
C ILE A 91 -21.03 -21.94 -0.58
N VAL A 92 -20.79 -22.53 -1.75
CA VAL A 92 -21.81 -22.67 -2.78
C VAL A 92 -22.91 -23.52 -2.15
N ASN A 93 -24.05 -22.92 -1.84
CA ASN A 93 -25.21 -23.66 -1.37
C ASN A 93 -25.76 -24.47 -2.57
N PRO A 94 -25.72 -25.81 -2.57
CA PRO A 94 -26.21 -26.62 -3.68
C PRO A 94 -27.74 -26.64 -3.80
N ASP A 95 -28.48 -26.01 -2.87
CA ASP A 95 -29.94 -26.06 -2.78
C ASP A 95 -30.69 -25.19 -3.82
N ASN A 96 -30.01 -24.55 -4.77
CA ASN A 96 -30.70 -23.89 -5.89
C ASN A 96 -30.64 -24.76 -7.16
N ARG A 97 -31.07 -26.02 -7.04
CA ARG A 97 -31.26 -26.96 -8.15
C ARG A 97 -32.72 -27.36 -8.40
N ASP A 98 -33.70 -26.72 -7.75
CA ASP A 98 -35.11 -27.10 -7.97
C ASP A 98 -35.88 -25.96 -8.63
N GLY A 99 -35.97 -26.00 -9.96
CA GLY A 99 -36.83 -25.06 -10.70
C GLY A 99 -36.69 -25.06 -12.21
N LYS A 100 -36.03 -26.06 -12.83
CA LYS A 100 -35.91 -26.12 -14.29
C LYS A 100 -36.39 -27.44 -14.89
N ASP A 101 -37.46 -27.97 -14.31
CA ASP A 101 -38.00 -29.29 -14.63
C ASP A 101 -39.53 -29.19 -14.79
N ASN A 102 -40.02 -28.26 -15.62
CA ASN A 102 -41.34 -28.42 -16.21
C ASN A 102 -41.37 -27.91 -17.64
N LYS A 103 -40.81 -28.74 -18.51
CA LYS A 103 -41.08 -28.74 -19.95
C LYS A 103 -41.86 -30.03 -20.21
N ASN A 104 -42.98 -29.90 -20.91
CA ASN A 104 -43.97 -30.93 -21.27
C ASN A 104 -44.99 -31.29 -20.18
N ASN A 105 -46.15 -30.65 -20.27
CA ASN A 105 -47.49 -31.22 -20.53
C ASN A 105 -48.42 -30.00 -20.45
N ASP A 106 -48.95 -29.44 -21.55
CA ASP A 106 -50.07 -30.03 -22.26
C ASP A 106 -50.14 -29.54 -23.72
N LYS A 107 -50.01 -30.49 -24.65
CA LYS A 107 -50.76 -30.46 -25.90
C LYS A 107 -52.14 -31.07 -25.59
N LYS A 108 -53.19 -30.24 -25.59
CA LYS A 108 -54.45 -30.58 -26.27
C LYS A 108 -55.32 -29.37 -26.47
#